data_AF-A0A1Q6DKQ0-F1
#
_entry.id   AF-A0A1Q6DKQ0-F1
#
_cell.length_a   1.000
_cell.length_b   1.000
_cell.length_c   1.000
_cell.angle_alpha   90.00
_cell.angle_beta   90.00
_cell.angle_gamma   90.00
#
_symmetry.space_group_name_H-M   'P 1'
#
loop_
_entity.id
_entity.type
_entity.pdbx_description
1 polymer ?
#
loop_
_entity_poly.entity_id
_entity_poly.type
_entity_poly.pdbx_seq_one_letter_code
_entity_poly.pdbx_strand_id
1 'polypeptide(L)'
;MKLRKALDKANKDRLEGFDEPGEENADRERDAGERPPSTGEIFSTCWQSPVYSESISVRLDPNKLRRNRCVCISPDAPQLDAYKVLRTRIRHYAREKGMNTIMITSVRPGEGKTVTSINLALTFAREYQQTVLLVDCDLKKQDIRNYLGFASDRGLIDYLEDNRPLKDCIIWPGVEKLTVISGGRTVSDSTELLGSPKMQDLLAEMKGRYDDRYVLLDVPAVLDGADAMVFAPLVDCIIMVVEKGVTSLNDVKKAVELLPKEKFLGFVFNDRSRE
;
A
#
# COMPACT_ATOMS: atom_id res chain seq x y z
N MET A 1 -20.65 53.36 11.66
CA MET A 1 -19.79 53.96 12.71
C MET A 1 -19.84 53.29 14.09
N LYS A 2 -20.68 52.26 14.35
CA LYS A 2 -20.79 51.60 15.67
C LYS A 2 -20.01 50.28 15.84
N LEU A 3 -19.40 49.71 14.78
CA LEU A 3 -18.63 48.46 14.90
C LEU A 3 -17.14 48.68 15.23
N ARG A 4 -16.52 49.77 14.75
CA ARG A 4 -15.10 50.09 15.03
C ARG A 4 -14.84 50.45 16.50
N LYS A 5 -15.79 51.15 17.15
CA LYS A 5 -15.70 51.52 18.58
C LYS A 5 -15.80 50.34 19.56
N ALA A 6 -16.28 49.16 19.11
CA ALA A 6 -16.36 47.97 19.95
C ALA A 6 -15.04 47.19 19.98
N LEU A 7 -14.26 47.22 18.90
CA LEU A 7 -12.97 46.54 18.79
C LEU A 7 -11.84 47.28 19.53
N ASP A 8 -11.83 48.61 19.52
CA ASP A 8 -10.81 49.39 20.23
C ASP A 8 -10.98 49.36 21.76
N LYS A 9 -12.19 49.09 22.26
CA LYS A 9 -12.46 48.95 23.70
C LYS A 9 -11.94 47.63 24.26
N ALA A 10 -12.03 46.54 23.48
CA ALA A 10 -11.57 45.21 23.91
C ALA A 10 -10.03 45.07 23.93
N ASN A 11 -9.31 45.89 23.16
CA ASN A 11 -7.84 45.88 23.14
C ASN A 11 -7.20 46.80 24.19
N LYS A 12 -7.96 47.76 24.74
CA LYS A 12 -7.46 48.67 25.78
C LYS A 12 -7.53 48.05 27.18
N ASP A 13 -8.53 47.21 27.44
CA ASP A 13 -8.72 46.50 28.71
C ASP A 13 -7.74 45.32 28.91
N ARG A 14 -6.84 45.07 27.94
CA ARG A 14 -5.85 43.97 27.98
C ARG A 14 -4.43 44.44 28.29
N LEU A 15 -4.19 45.75 28.34
CA LEU A 15 -2.85 46.35 28.49
C LEU A 15 -2.68 47.19 29.76
N GLU A 16 -3.70 47.27 30.61
CA GLU A 16 -3.64 47.98 31.90
C GLU A 16 -4.08 47.03 33.02
N GLY A 17 -3.12 46.38 33.68
CA GLY A 17 -3.44 45.50 34.81
C GLY A 17 -2.24 44.77 35.44
N PHE A 18 -1.55 45.50 36.32
CA PHE A 18 -0.78 45.07 37.51
C PHE A 18 0.63 44.49 37.27
N ASP A 19 1.72 45.21 37.55
CA ASP A 19 2.29 45.75 38.82
C ASP A 19 2.91 44.68 39.74
N GLU A 20 4.24 44.76 39.89
CA GLU A 20 5.05 44.15 40.95
C GLU A 20 4.76 44.80 42.32
N PRO A 21 4.99 44.10 43.46
CA PRO A 21 6.26 44.36 44.17
C PRO A 21 6.84 43.17 44.98
N GLY A 22 8.15 43.22 45.22
CA GLY A 22 8.72 42.90 46.55
C GLY A 22 9.76 41.77 46.62
N GLU A 23 11.03 42.17 46.72
CA GLU A 23 12.17 41.35 47.14
C GLU A 23 12.05 40.89 48.60
N GLU A 24 12.42 39.63 48.90
CA GLU A 24 13.25 39.33 50.09
C GLU A 24 14.00 37.98 49.91
N ASN A 25 15.31 38.04 50.14
CA ASN A 25 16.29 36.97 50.01
C ASN A 25 16.14 35.87 51.08
N ALA A 26 16.45 34.61 50.75
CA ALA A 26 17.51 33.84 51.41
C ALA A 26 17.63 32.42 50.84
N ASP A 27 18.88 32.04 50.59
CA ASP A 27 19.41 30.75 50.17
C ASP A 27 18.76 29.51 50.82
N ARG A 28 18.57 28.44 50.02
CA ARG A 28 18.97 27.07 50.38
C ARG A 28 18.84 26.07 49.21
N GLU A 29 20.01 25.55 48.88
CA GLU A 29 20.42 24.35 48.16
C GLU A 29 19.37 23.30 47.72
N ARG A 30 19.41 23.07 46.40
CA ARG A 30 19.21 21.84 45.61
C ARG A 30 18.96 20.54 46.39
N ASP A 31 17.76 19.97 46.20
CA ASP A 31 17.61 18.53 45.96
C ASP A 31 16.30 18.28 45.19
N ALA A 32 16.42 17.74 43.97
CA ALA A 32 15.31 17.57 43.03
C ALA A 32 14.60 16.22 43.29
N GLY A 33 13.62 16.23 44.19
CA GLY A 33 12.62 15.18 44.36
C GLY A 33 11.39 15.40 43.48
N GLU A 34 10.90 14.31 42.89
CA GLU A 34 9.82 14.20 41.89
C GLU A 34 8.49 14.90 42.22
N ARG A 35 7.80 15.38 41.16
CA ARG A 35 6.33 15.32 40.96
C ARG A 35 5.94 15.63 39.50
N PRO A 36 4.74 15.21 39.05
CA PRO A 36 4.52 14.46 37.80
C PRO A 36 4.35 15.37 36.57
N PRO A 37 4.55 14.86 35.34
CA PRO A 37 4.15 15.62 34.16
C PRO A 37 2.63 15.67 34.07
N SER A 38 2.15 16.89 33.99
CA SER A 38 0.77 17.29 33.74
C SER A 38 0.29 16.82 32.37
N THR A 39 -1.01 16.53 32.33
CA THR A 39 -1.80 16.09 31.19
C THR A 39 -1.56 16.94 29.95
N GLY A 40 -1.10 16.28 28.89
CA GLY A 40 -0.90 16.82 27.57
C GLY A 40 -0.69 15.67 26.59
N GLU A 41 -1.66 14.76 26.52
CA GLU A 41 -1.70 13.70 25.50
C GLU A 41 -1.80 14.34 24.11
N ILE A 42 -0.66 14.43 23.42
CA ILE A 42 -0.61 14.61 21.97
C ILE A 42 0.18 13.43 21.43
N PHE A 43 -0.54 12.53 20.76
CA PHE A 43 -0.05 11.33 20.07
C PHE A 43 1.31 11.54 19.39
N SER A 44 2.36 10.96 19.96
CA SER A 44 3.66 10.77 19.34
C SER A 44 3.85 9.31 18.90
N THR A 45 2.95 8.79 18.06
CA THR A 45 3.29 7.60 17.27
C THR A 45 4.29 8.02 16.20
N CYS A 46 5.57 8.00 16.55
CA CYS A 46 6.65 8.14 15.59
C CYS A 46 6.53 6.99 14.58
N TRP A 47 6.19 7.30 13.34
CA TRP A 47 6.18 6.34 12.26
C TRP A 47 7.62 5.88 12.03
N GLN A 48 7.94 4.62 12.33
CA GLN A 48 9.25 4.03 12.11
C GLN A 48 9.23 3.33 10.76
N SER A 49 10.05 3.83 9.82
CA SER A 49 10.22 3.19 8.51
C SER A 49 10.70 1.74 8.72
N PRO A 50 10.18 0.74 7.98
CA PRO A 50 10.69 -0.61 8.03
C PRO A 50 12.22 -0.61 7.90
N VAL A 51 12.90 -1.39 8.73
CA VAL A 51 14.35 -1.52 8.67
C VAL A 51 14.70 -2.21 7.34
N TYR A 52 14.99 -1.42 6.30
CA TYR A 52 15.31 -1.93 4.96
C TYR A 52 16.71 -2.58 4.88
N SER A 53 17.49 -2.58 5.97
CA SER A 53 18.85 -3.16 5.99
C SER A 53 18.87 -4.66 5.74
N GLU A 54 17.74 -5.36 5.89
CA GLU A 54 17.61 -6.78 5.57
C GLU A 54 17.03 -7.05 4.16
N SER A 55 16.71 -6.01 3.38
CA SER A 55 16.11 -6.16 2.05
C SER A 55 17.13 -6.09 0.93
N ILE A 56 16.85 -6.79 -0.18
CA ILE A 56 17.65 -6.69 -1.39
C ILE A 56 17.33 -5.34 -2.06
N SER A 57 18.32 -4.46 -2.18
CA SER A 57 18.13 -3.15 -2.83
C SER A 57 18.34 -3.23 -4.34
N VAL A 58 17.41 -2.67 -5.12
CA VAL A 58 17.53 -2.55 -6.58
C VAL A 58 17.24 -1.13 -7.04
N ARG A 59 17.93 -0.68 -8.10
CA ARG A 59 17.73 0.64 -8.71
C ARG A 59 16.81 0.54 -9.91
N LEU A 60 15.72 1.30 -9.91
CA LEU A 60 14.80 1.37 -11.05
C LEU A 60 15.33 2.30 -12.14
N ASP A 61 15.13 1.92 -13.40
CA ASP A 61 15.38 2.78 -14.57
C ASP A 61 14.10 3.58 -14.93
N PRO A 62 14.09 4.92 -14.77
CA PRO A 62 12.92 5.75 -15.07
C PRO A 62 12.42 5.60 -16.52
N ASN A 63 13.33 5.41 -17.49
CA ASN A 63 12.95 5.26 -18.90
C ASN A 63 12.24 3.92 -19.14
N LYS A 64 12.68 2.85 -18.49
CA LYS A 64 12.00 1.55 -18.53
C LYS A 64 10.63 1.62 -17.86
N LEU A 65 10.53 2.24 -16.68
CA LEU A 65 9.25 2.43 -15.99
C LEU A 65 8.24 3.18 -16.87
N ARG A 66 8.67 4.28 -17.51
CA ARG A 66 7.82 5.06 -18.41
C ARG A 66 7.36 4.23 -19.61
N ARG A 67 8.26 3.50 -20.28
CA ARG A 67 7.93 2.59 -21.39
C ARG A 67 6.93 1.51 -20.97
N ASN A 68 7.08 1.00 -19.74
CA ASN A 68 6.24 -0.02 -19.16
C ASN A 68 4.95 0.52 -18.52
N ARG A 69 4.69 1.83 -18.65
CA ARG A 69 3.52 2.54 -18.09
C ARG A 69 3.45 2.51 -16.55
N CYS A 70 4.58 2.29 -15.87
CA CYS A 70 4.75 2.45 -14.43
C CYS A 70 5.02 3.92 -14.09
N VAL A 71 4.06 4.78 -14.41
CA VAL A 71 4.23 6.25 -14.44
C VAL A 71 3.98 6.92 -13.10
N CYS A 72 3.31 6.26 -12.15
CA CYS A 72 3.01 6.81 -10.83
C CYS A 72 4.26 6.95 -9.93
N ILE A 73 5.47 6.78 -10.47
CA ILE A 73 6.71 7.20 -9.82
C ILE A 73 6.95 8.72 -9.99
N SER A 74 6.40 9.32 -11.05
CA SER A 74 6.49 10.75 -11.33
C SER A 74 5.30 11.52 -10.73
N PRO A 75 5.50 12.68 -10.07
CA PRO A 75 4.43 13.43 -9.41
C PRO A 75 3.48 14.13 -10.41
N ASP A 76 3.94 14.33 -11.64
CA ASP A 76 3.27 15.01 -12.76
C ASP A 76 2.57 14.04 -13.74
N ALA A 77 2.58 12.73 -13.45
CA ALA A 77 1.94 11.75 -14.31
C ALA A 77 0.42 11.98 -14.40
N PRO A 78 -0.18 12.16 -15.59
CA PRO A 78 -1.62 12.43 -15.73
C PRO A 78 -2.52 11.35 -15.10
N GLN A 79 -2.07 10.10 -15.15
CA GLN A 79 -2.80 8.95 -14.63
C GLN A 79 -2.82 8.89 -13.09
N LEU A 80 -1.93 9.65 -12.43
CA LEU A 80 -1.75 9.60 -10.97
C LEU A 80 -3.04 9.95 -10.23
N ASP A 81 -3.80 10.93 -10.69
CA ASP A 81 -5.03 11.35 -10.00
C ASP A 81 -6.10 10.26 -10.02
N ALA A 82 -6.19 9.47 -11.09
CA ALA A 82 -7.06 8.30 -11.14
C ALA A 82 -6.64 7.23 -10.10
N TYR A 83 -5.34 6.97 -9.96
CA TYR A 83 -4.83 6.06 -8.92
C TYR A 83 -5.00 6.63 -7.50
N LYS A 84 -4.92 7.95 -7.29
CA LYS A 84 -5.21 8.58 -5.98
C LYS A 84 -6.68 8.39 -5.60
N VAL A 85 -7.60 8.53 -6.56
CA VAL A 85 -9.03 8.25 -6.34
C VAL A 85 -9.23 6.78 -5.99
N LEU A 86 -8.62 5.85 -6.76
CA LEU A 86 -8.69 4.41 -6.49
C LEU A 86 -8.16 4.06 -5.09
N ARG A 87 -6.95 4.51 -4.74
CA ARG A 87 -6.34 4.33 -3.42
C ARG A 87 -7.26 4.84 -2.31
N THR A 88 -7.83 6.04 -2.45
CA THR A 88 -8.72 6.64 -1.45
C THR A 88 -9.96 5.77 -1.22
N ARG A 89 -10.57 5.25 -2.30
CA ARG A 89 -11.74 4.35 -2.20
C ARG A 89 -11.39 3.04 -1.50
N ILE A 90 -10.25 2.44 -1.87
CA ILE A 90 -9.75 1.22 -1.23
C ILE A 90 -9.51 1.45 0.25
N ARG A 91 -8.78 2.51 0.61
CA ARG A 91 -8.45 2.83 2.00
C ARG A 91 -9.70 3.06 2.86
N HIS A 92 -10.70 3.76 2.32
CA HIS A 92 -11.95 4.00 3.03
C HIS A 92 -12.65 2.69 3.36
N TYR A 93 -12.84 1.81 2.37
CA TYR A 93 -13.45 0.49 2.56
C TYR A 93 -12.63 -0.40 3.50
N ALA A 94 -11.30 -0.39 3.33
CA ALA A 94 -10.38 -1.22 4.07
C ALA A 94 -10.33 -0.88 5.57
N ARG A 95 -10.28 0.43 5.89
CA ARG A 95 -10.21 0.92 7.27
C ARG A 95 -11.44 0.55 8.10
N GLU A 96 -12.63 0.58 7.50
CA GLU A 96 -13.87 0.22 8.18
C GLU A 96 -13.91 -1.25 8.62
N LYS A 97 -13.18 -2.12 7.90
CA LYS A 97 -13.22 -3.57 8.09
C LYS A 97 -11.91 -4.16 8.61
N GLY A 98 -10.89 -3.34 8.90
CA GLY A 98 -9.56 -3.81 9.30
C GLY A 98 -8.89 -4.68 8.23
N MET A 99 -9.17 -4.40 6.96
CA MET A 99 -8.67 -5.17 5.82
C MET A 99 -7.39 -4.54 5.29
N ASN A 100 -6.42 -5.35 4.89
CA ASN A 100 -5.16 -4.82 4.35
C ASN A 100 -4.55 -5.69 3.24
N THR A 101 -5.16 -6.81 2.88
CA THR A 101 -4.75 -7.63 1.72
C THR A 101 -5.71 -7.41 0.55
N ILE A 102 -5.17 -6.99 -0.60
CA ILE A 102 -5.95 -6.61 -1.78
C ILE A 102 -5.43 -7.42 -2.97
N MET A 103 -6.27 -8.34 -3.45
CA MET A 103 -6.06 -9.04 -4.71
C MET A 103 -6.42 -8.13 -5.88
N ILE A 104 -5.52 -8.08 -6.84
CA ILE A 104 -5.69 -7.38 -8.11
C ILE A 104 -5.60 -8.44 -9.19
N THR A 105 -6.72 -8.67 -9.87
CA THR A 105 -6.84 -9.64 -10.96
C THR A 105 -7.48 -8.97 -12.17
N SER A 106 -7.62 -9.70 -13.26
CA SER A 106 -8.35 -9.27 -14.46
C SER A 106 -9.28 -10.37 -14.95
N VAL A 107 -10.17 -10.05 -15.89
CA VAL A 107 -11.05 -11.05 -16.49
C VAL A 107 -10.25 -11.96 -17.41
N ARG A 108 -9.42 -11.36 -18.28
CA ARG A 108 -8.55 -12.07 -19.24
C ARG A 108 -7.09 -11.64 -19.11
N PRO A 109 -6.14 -12.45 -19.60
CA PRO A 109 -4.74 -12.04 -19.70
C PRO A 109 -4.57 -10.76 -20.52
N GLY A 110 -3.63 -9.91 -20.11
CA GLY A 110 -3.25 -8.71 -20.88
C GLY A 110 -4.08 -7.44 -20.64
N GLU A 111 -5.10 -7.49 -19.79
CA GLU A 111 -5.99 -6.35 -19.51
C GLU A 111 -5.34 -5.25 -18.63
N GLY A 112 -4.10 -5.46 -18.19
CA GLY A 112 -3.29 -4.45 -17.50
C GLY A 112 -3.24 -4.57 -15.97
N LYS A 113 -3.70 -5.69 -15.39
CA LYS A 113 -3.64 -5.94 -13.93
C LYS A 113 -2.29 -5.61 -13.30
N THR A 114 -1.18 -6.07 -13.87
CA THR A 114 0.17 -5.85 -13.32
C THR A 114 0.58 -4.38 -13.34
N VAL A 115 0.26 -3.65 -14.42
CA VAL A 115 0.47 -2.20 -14.50
C VAL A 115 -0.36 -1.47 -13.45
N THR A 116 -1.62 -1.89 -13.27
CA THR A 116 -2.50 -1.35 -12.23
C THR A 116 -1.95 -1.62 -10.84
N SER A 117 -1.49 -2.84 -10.55
CA SER A 117 -0.89 -3.22 -9.27
C SER A 117 0.33 -2.38 -8.94
N ILE A 118 1.25 -2.21 -9.88
CA ILE A 118 2.47 -1.40 -9.70
C ILE A 118 2.14 0.07 -9.47
N ASN A 119 1.30 0.67 -10.31
CA ASN A 119 0.96 2.09 -10.17
C ASN A 119 0.15 2.36 -8.91
N LEU A 120 -0.72 1.44 -8.51
CA LEU A 120 -1.44 1.52 -7.25
C LEU A 120 -0.46 1.44 -6.07
N ALA A 121 0.50 0.51 -6.09
CA ALA A 121 1.54 0.39 -5.07
C ALA A 121 2.36 1.68 -4.94
N LEU A 122 2.85 2.22 -6.05
CA LEU A 122 3.56 3.51 -6.09
C LEU A 122 2.72 4.66 -5.52
N THR A 123 1.41 4.61 -5.73
CA THR A 123 0.47 5.63 -5.22
C THR A 123 0.20 5.48 -3.72
N PHE A 124 0.14 4.25 -3.20
CA PHE A 124 0.09 3.98 -1.75
C PHE A 124 1.38 4.43 -1.05
N ALA A 125 2.55 4.10 -1.61
CA ALA A 125 3.85 4.43 -1.04
C ALA A 125 4.06 5.94 -0.81
N ARG A 126 3.37 6.79 -1.58
CA ARG A 126 3.43 8.26 -1.42
C ARG A 126 2.65 8.78 -0.21
N GLU A 127 1.78 7.99 0.38
CA GLU A 127 0.97 8.41 1.52
C GLU A 127 1.80 8.40 2.81
N TYR A 128 1.62 9.41 3.67
CA TYR A 128 2.54 9.67 4.79
C TYR A 128 2.62 8.53 5.82
N GLN A 129 1.50 7.86 6.12
CA GLN A 129 1.37 6.94 7.25
C GLN A 129 1.07 5.51 6.80
N GLN A 130 1.53 5.09 5.63
CA GLN A 130 1.20 3.78 5.07
C GLN A 130 2.41 3.17 4.39
N THR A 131 2.70 1.92 4.72
CA THR A 131 3.65 1.10 3.98
C THR A 131 2.91 0.20 3.00
N VAL A 132 3.60 -0.24 1.95
CA VAL A 132 3.01 -1.12 0.95
C VAL A 132 3.97 -2.22 0.56
N LEU A 133 3.43 -3.43 0.48
CA LEU A 133 4.09 -4.60 -0.06
C LEU A 133 3.36 -5.00 -1.34
N LEU A 134 4.07 -5.00 -2.47
CA LEU A 134 3.57 -5.54 -3.74
C LEU A 134 4.10 -6.96 -3.91
N VAL A 135 3.23 -7.92 -4.16
CA VAL A 135 3.61 -9.32 -4.33
C VAL A 135 3.15 -9.81 -5.70
N ASP A 136 4.05 -10.47 -6.41
CA ASP A 136 3.75 -11.15 -7.67
C ASP A 136 3.27 -12.58 -7.39
N CYS A 137 1.96 -12.77 -7.43
CA CYS A 137 1.30 -14.07 -7.27
C CYS A 137 0.96 -14.71 -8.63
N ASP A 138 1.35 -14.11 -9.75
CA ASP A 138 1.25 -14.70 -11.09
C ASP A 138 2.48 -15.58 -11.35
N LEU A 139 2.51 -16.74 -10.68
CA LEU A 139 3.65 -17.64 -10.67
C LEU A 139 4.00 -18.25 -12.03
N LYS A 140 3.10 -18.11 -13.02
CA LYS A 140 3.30 -18.58 -14.40
C LYS A 140 4.04 -17.55 -15.26
N LYS A 141 3.73 -16.26 -15.13
CA LYS A 141 4.27 -15.18 -15.99
C LYS A 141 5.28 -14.27 -15.29
N GLN A 142 5.03 -13.94 -14.01
CA GLN A 142 5.91 -13.17 -13.13
C GLN A 142 6.38 -11.83 -13.71
N ASP A 143 5.42 -10.99 -14.08
CA ASP A 143 5.68 -9.79 -14.86
C ASP A 143 6.22 -8.62 -14.02
N ILE A 144 6.03 -8.56 -12.70
CA ILE A 144 6.39 -7.36 -11.90
C ILE A 144 7.87 -6.99 -12.05
N ARG A 145 8.77 -7.98 -12.01
CA ARG A 145 10.22 -7.72 -12.18
C ARG A 145 10.56 -7.16 -13.56
N ASN A 146 9.85 -7.61 -14.61
CA ASN A 146 10.04 -7.15 -15.97
C ASN A 146 9.58 -5.71 -16.13
N TYR A 147 8.44 -5.38 -15.53
CA TYR A 147 7.86 -4.03 -15.52
C TYR A 147 8.74 -3.04 -14.74
N LEU A 148 9.21 -3.42 -13.55
CA LEU A 148 10.06 -2.58 -12.70
C LEU A 148 11.53 -2.55 -13.17
N GLY A 149 11.96 -3.58 -13.89
CA GLY A 149 13.25 -3.61 -14.55
C GLY A 149 14.43 -4.06 -13.70
N PHE A 150 14.18 -4.92 -12.71
CA PHE A 150 15.22 -5.57 -11.92
C PHE A 150 15.26 -7.08 -12.20
N ALA A 151 16.43 -7.68 -11.98
CA ALA A 151 16.56 -9.13 -11.91
C ALA A 151 16.35 -9.58 -10.46
N SER A 152 15.59 -10.64 -10.27
CA SER A 152 15.54 -11.39 -9.01
C SER A 152 15.36 -12.86 -9.34
N ASP A 153 16.25 -13.67 -8.78
CA ASP A 153 16.15 -15.13 -8.73
C ASP A 153 15.34 -15.59 -7.52
N ARG A 154 15.13 -14.71 -6.52
CA ARG A 154 14.42 -15.00 -5.27
C ARG A 154 13.03 -14.40 -5.26
N GLY A 155 12.06 -15.15 -4.76
CA GLY A 155 10.70 -14.70 -4.64
C GLY A 155 9.81 -15.62 -3.84
N LEU A 156 8.52 -15.55 -4.17
CA LEU A 156 7.46 -16.28 -3.50
C LEU A 156 7.67 -17.80 -3.58
N ILE A 157 8.16 -18.31 -4.71
CA ILE A 157 8.44 -19.75 -4.88
C ILE A 157 9.54 -20.24 -3.93
N ASP A 158 10.65 -19.51 -3.78
CA ASP A 158 11.74 -19.91 -2.87
C ASP A 158 11.24 -20.06 -1.42
N TYR A 159 10.30 -19.22 -1.01
CA TYR A 159 9.67 -19.35 0.30
C TYR A 159 8.80 -20.61 0.36
N LEU A 160 7.89 -20.77 -0.61
CA LEU A 160 6.88 -21.83 -0.60
C LEU A 160 7.49 -23.24 -0.75
N GLU A 161 8.46 -23.42 -1.64
CA GLU A 161 9.06 -24.73 -1.94
C GLU A 161 10.38 -24.95 -1.21
N ASP A 162 11.28 -23.96 -1.20
CA ASP A 162 12.67 -24.15 -0.77
C ASP A 162 12.90 -23.76 0.71
N ASN A 163 11.84 -23.42 1.44
CA ASN A 163 11.87 -22.98 2.85
C ASN A 163 12.82 -21.79 3.11
N ARG A 164 13.03 -20.94 2.09
CA ARG A 164 13.83 -19.73 2.26
C ARG A 164 13.12 -18.75 3.21
N PRO A 165 13.83 -18.09 4.14
CA PRO A 165 13.23 -17.08 5.00
C PRO A 165 12.59 -15.94 4.20
N LEU A 166 11.39 -15.49 4.60
CA LEU A 166 10.65 -14.44 3.89
C LEU A 166 11.46 -13.16 3.68
N LYS A 167 12.26 -12.76 4.68
CA LYS A 167 13.09 -11.56 4.61
C LYS A 167 14.05 -11.56 3.40
N ASP A 168 14.54 -12.73 3.00
CA ASP A 168 15.48 -12.88 1.88
C ASP A 168 14.78 -12.77 0.51
N CYS A 169 13.45 -12.77 0.50
CA CYS A 169 12.61 -12.61 -0.69
C CYS A 169 12.07 -11.17 -0.83
N ILE A 170 12.26 -10.31 0.19
CA ILE A 170 11.80 -8.92 0.20
C ILE A 170 12.82 -8.02 -0.51
N ILE A 171 12.35 -7.32 -1.53
CA ILE A 171 13.13 -6.42 -2.37
C ILE A 171 12.68 -4.99 -2.08
N TRP A 172 13.64 -4.09 -1.86
CA TRP A 172 13.41 -2.66 -1.81
C TRP A 172 13.81 -2.02 -3.15
N PRO A 173 12.85 -1.50 -3.95
CA PRO A 173 13.12 -0.98 -5.28
C PRO A 173 13.60 0.49 -5.27
N GLY A 174 14.14 0.98 -4.16
CA GLY A 174 14.57 2.39 -4.04
C GLY A 174 13.42 3.40 -3.95
N VAL A 175 12.20 2.94 -3.70
CA VAL A 175 11.03 3.78 -3.45
C VAL A 175 10.69 3.67 -1.96
N GLU A 176 10.66 4.81 -1.26
CA GLU A 176 10.33 4.84 0.17
C GLU A 176 8.97 4.18 0.42
N LYS A 177 8.85 3.39 1.49
CA LYS A 177 7.62 2.69 1.91
C LYS A 177 7.09 1.61 0.97
N LEU A 178 7.74 1.39 -0.17
CA LEU A 178 7.41 0.30 -1.08
C LEU A 178 8.40 -0.84 -0.90
N THR A 179 7.88 -2.05 -0.68
CA THR A 179 8.63 -3.29 -0.80
C THR A 179 7.96 -4.20 -1.82
N VAL A 180 8.74 -5.09 -2.43
CA VAL A 180 8.28 -5.99 -3.48
C VAL A 180 8.72 -7.41 -3.18
N ILE A 181 7.84 -8.39 -3.38
CA ILE A 181 8.20 -9.79 -3.48
C ILE A 181 7.88 -10.24 -4.89
N SER A 182 8.91 -10.68 -5.63
CA SER A 182 8.71 -11.25 -6.96
C SER A 182 8.21 -12.69 -6.88
N GLY A 183 7.80 -13.29 -7.99
CA GLY A 183 7.47 -14.72 -8.03
C GLY A 183 8.71 -15.63 -7.92
N GLY A 184 9.90 -15.13 -8.24
CA GLY A 184 11.15 -15.90 -8.26
C GLY A 184 11.34 -16.65 -9.59
N ARG A 185 11.24 -17.98 -9.55
CA ARG A 185 11.22 -18.86 -10.73
C ARG A 185 9.80 -19.13 -11.20
N THR A 186 9.55 -19.24 -12.50
CA THR A 186 8.22 -19.60 -13.03
C THR A 186 7.91 -21.07 -12.80
N VAL A 187 6.66 -21.38 -12.43
CA VAL A 187 6.18 -22.76 -12.21
C VAL A 187 4.86 -23.00 -12.94
N SER A 188 4.64 -24.23 -13.41
CA SER A 188 3.41 -24.61 -14.11
C SER A 188 2.27 -24.96 -13.16
N ASP A 189 2.59 -25.66 -12.06
CA ASP A 189 1.63 -26.14 -11.05
C ASP A 189 1.44 -25.09 -9.94
N SER A 190 1.03 -23.89 -10.34
CA SER A 190 0.88 -22.75 -9.42
C SER A 190 -0.33 -22.82 -8.52
N THR A 191 -1.37 -23.57 -8.91
CA THR A 191 -2.67 -23.59 -8.21
C THR A 191 -2.54 -24.23 -6.83
N GLU A 192 -1.81 -25.34 -6.75
CA GLU A 192 -1.54 -26.11 -5.55
C GLU A 192 -0.72 -25.29 -4.55
N LEU A 193 0.30 -24.57 -5.04
CA LEU A 193 1.15 -23.71 -4.22
C LEU A 193 0.37 -22.53 -3.65
N LEU A 194 -0.44 -21.85 -4.47
CA LEU A 194 -1.25 -20.70 -4.06
C LEU A 194 -2.36 -21.08 -3.08
N GLY A 195 -2.89 -22.31 -3.18
CA GLY A 195 -3.90 -22.85 -2.25
C GLY A 195 -3.33 -23.51 -1.01
N SER A 196 -2.01 -23.65 -0.91
CA SER A 196 -1.37 -24.40 0.17
C SER A 196 -1.56 -23.76 1.54
N PRO A 197 -1.59 -24.53 2.64
CA PRO A 197 -1.58 -23.98 4.00
C PRO A 197 -0.43 -23.01 4.24
N LYS A 198 0.74 -23.29 3.64
CA LYS A 198 1.92 -22.44 3.74
C LYS A 198 1.72 -21.06 3.11
N MET A 199 0.93 -20.95 2.02
CA MET A 199 0.56 -19.66 1.46
C MET A 199 -0.40 -18.89 2.38
N GLN A 200 -1.30 -19.59 3.07
CA GLN A 200 -2.21 -18.98 4.05
C GLN A 200 -1.42 -18.41 5.23
N ASP A 201 -0.49 -19.19 5.78
CA ASP A 201 0.42 -18.76 6.85
C ASP A 201 1.25 -17.56 6.43
N LEU A 202 1.76 -17.57 5.19
CA LEU A 202 2.51 -16.46 4.63
C LEU A 202 1.68 -15.18 4.52
N LEU A 203 0.44 -15.28 4.03
CA LEU A 203 -0.46 -14.12 3.95
C LEU A 203 -0.78 -13.56 5.33
N ALA A 204 -0.98 -14.43 6.33
CA ALA A 204 -1.16 -14.02 7.71
C ALA A 204 0.08 -13.31 8.28
N GLU A 205 1.29 -13.84 8.01
CA GLU A 205 2.56 -13.20 8.39
C GLU A 205 2.68 -11.81 7.72
N MET A 206 2.47 -11.71 6.40
CA MET A 206 2.56 -10.44 5.66
C MET A 206 1.57 -9.40 6.16
N LYS A 207 0.35 -9.84 6.49
CA LYS A 207 -0.75 -9.02 7.01
C LYS A 207 -0.47 -8.49 8.42
N GLY A 208 0.11 -9.32 9.29
CA GLY A 208 0.35 -8.99 10.70
C GLY A 208 1.69 -8.31 10.99
N ARG A 209 2.61 -8.25 10.01
CA ARG A 209 3.99 -7.76 10.25
C ARG A 209 4.07 -6.26 10.54
N TYR A 210 3.15 -5.45 10.04
CA TYR A 210 3.10 -4.01 10.26
C TYR A 210 1.65 -3.51 10.26
N ASP A 211 1.29 -2.71 11.28
CA ASP A 211 -0.09 -2.22 11.47
C ASP A 211 -0.57 -1.28 10.34
N ASP A 212 0.37 -0.62 9.65
CA ASP A 212 0.10 0.38 8.61
C ASP A 212 0.36 -0.15 7.19
N ARG A 213 0.53 -1.47 7.02
CA ARG A 213 0.88 -2.06 5.73
C ARG A 213 -0.34 -2.49 4.94
N TYR A 214 -0.39 -2.07 3.68
CA TYR A 214 -1.20 -2.72 2.64
C TYR A 214 -0.37 -3.76 1.87
N VAL A 215 -0.97 -4.91 1.59
CA VAL A 215 -0.40 -5.97 0.76
C VAL A 215 -1.20 -6.07 -0.53
N LEU A 216 -0.59 -5.64 -1.64
CA LEU A 216 -1.18 -5.70 -2.98
C LEU A 216 -0.69 -6.96 -3.69
N LEU A 217 -1.61 -7.81 -4.10
CA LEU A 217 -1.33 -9.14 -4.64
C LEU A 217 -1.72 -9.14 -6.12
N ASP A 218 -0.75 -9.17 -7.04
CA ASP A 218 -1.00 -9.32 -8.48
C ASP A 218 -1.22 -10.80 -8.80
N VAL A 219 -2.44 -11.17 -9.17
CA VAL A 219 -2.87 -12.57 -9.33
C VAL A 219 -3.28 -12.80 -10.79
N PRO A 220 -3.08 -14.01 -11.37
CA PRO A 220 -3.50 -14.33 -12.73
C PRO A 220 -4.95 -13.94 -13.04
N ALA A 221 -5.27 -13.78 -14.32
CA ALA A 221 -6.64 -13.47 -14.72
C ALA A 221 -7.60 -14.61 -14.40
N VAL A 222 -8.83 -14.28 -14.00
CA VAL A 222 -9.82 -15.26 -13.53
C VAL A 222 -10.17 -16.31 -14.58
N LEU A 223 -10.21 -15.91 -15.86
CA LEU A 223 -10.50 -16.84 -16.97
C LEU A 223 -9.24 -17.46 -17.61
N ASP A 224 -8.06 -17.32 -16.98
CA ASP A 224 -6.80 -17.96 -17.45
C ASP A 224 -6.56 -19.33 -16.79
N GLY A 225 -7.14 -19.58 -15.61
CA GLY A 225 -6.96 -20.83 -14.87
C GLY A 225 -7.54 -20.78 -13.45
N ALA A 226 -7.22 -21.80 -12.64
CA ALA A 226 -7.77 -21.96 -11.29
C ALA A 226 -7.09 -21.11 -10.22
N ASP A 227 -5.91 -20.56 -10.50
CA ASP A 227 -5.08 -19.81 -9.55
C ASP A 227 -5.85 -18.70 -8.83
N ALA A 228 -6.55 -17.84 -9.59
CA ALA A 228 -7.31 -16.74 -9.02
C ALA A 228 -8.46 -17.22 -8.12
N MET A 229 -9.13 -18.30 -8.50
CA MET A 229 -10.26 -18.85 -7.74
C MET A 229 -9.81 -19.47 -6.42
N VAL A 230 -8.67 -20.17 -6.42
CA VAL A 230 -8.10 -20.76 -5.21
C VAL A 230 -7.51 -19.69 -4.28
N PHE A 231 -6.98 -18.61 -4.85
CA PHE A 231 -6.35 -17.54 -4.08
C PHE A 231 -7.35 -16.54 -3.48
N ALA A 232 -8.47 -16.27 -4.17
CA ALA A 232 -9.47 -15.28 -3.76
C ALA A 232 -10.05 -15.47 -2.35
N PRO A 233 -10.29 -16.70 -1.85
CA PRO A 233 -10.70 -16.93 -0.47
C PRO A 233 -9.67 -16.50 0.58
N LEU A 234 -8.40 -16.32 0.23
CA LEU A 234 -7.32 -16.05 1.19
C LEU A 234 -7.09 -14.56 1.46
N VAL A 235 -7.63 -13.69 0.61
CA VAL A 235 -7.45 -12.22 0.71
C VAL A 235 -8.64 -11.54 1.35
N ASP A 236 -8.51 -10.26 1.73
CA ASP A 236 -9.62 -9.50 2.29
C ASP A 236 -10.53 -8.91 1.20
N CYS A 237 -9.92 -8.34 0.15
CA CYS A 237 -10.60 -7.59 -0.90
C CYS A 237 -10.10 -7.99 -2.29
N ILE A 238 -11.00 -7.90 -3.29
CA ILE A 238 -10.69 -8.19 -4.69
C ILE A 238 -11.06 -6.99 -5.56
N ILE A 239 -10.11 -6.57 -6.39
CA ILE A 239 -10.29 -5.58 -7.44
C ILE A 239 -10.08 -6.28 -8.79
N MET A 240 -11.02 -6.08 -9.70
CA MET A 240 -10.95 -6.64 -11.04
C MET A 240 -10.67 -5.56 -12.08
N VAL A 241 -9.57 -5.70 -12.78
CA VAL A 241 -9.22 -4.87 -13.93
C VAL A 241 -9.95 -5.40 -15.16
N VAL A 242 -10.55 -4.49 -15.92
CA VAL A 242 -11.30 -4.77 -17.15
C VAL A 242 -10.80 -3.86 -18.26
N GLU A 243 -10.49 -4.41 -19.43
CA GLU A 243 -10.03 -3.62 -20.57
C GLU A 243 -11.22 -2.94 -21.25
N LYS A 244 -11.18 -1.61 -21.26
CA LYS A 244 -12.25 -0.77 -21.80
C LYS A 244 -12.41 -1.00 -23.30
N GLY A 245 -13.66 -1.30 -23.71
CA GLY A 245 -14.01 -1.49 -25.11
C GLY A 245 -13.54 -2.82 -25.72
N VAL A 246 -12.90 -3.69 -24.93
CA VAL A 246 -12.38 -5.00 -25.41
C VAL A 246 -13.03 -6.15 -24.66
N THR A 247 -13.06 -6.10 -23.32
CA THR A 247 -13.61 -7.20 -22.52
C THR A 247 -15.12 -7.26 -22.64
N SER A 248 -15.66 -8.44 -22.99
CA SER A 248 -17.10 -8.62 -23.15
C SER A 248 -17.82 -8.64 -21.80
N LEU A 249 -19.04 -8.09 -21.73
CA LEU A 249 -19.86 -8.13 -20.52
C LEU A 249 -20.16 -9.56 -20.06
N ASN A 250 -20.26 -10.51 -21.00
CA ASN A 250 -20.46 -11.92 -20.69
C ASN A 250 -19.26 -12.52 -19.93
N ASP A 251 -18.04 -12.20 -20.37
CA ASP A 251 -16.83 -12.66 -19.68
C ASP A 251 -16.68 -12.01 -18.31
N VAL A 252 -17.02 -10.72 -18.17
CA VAL A 252 -17.04 -10.04 -16.87
C VAL A 252 -18.00 -10.76 -15.91
N LYS A 253 -19.23 -11.07 -16.34
CA LYS A 253 -20.21 -11.78 -15.51
C LYS A 253 -19.69 -13.15 -15.07
N LYS A 254 -19.15 -13.94 -15.99
CA LYS A 254 -18.55 -15.24 -15.69
C LYS A 254 -17.42 -15.13 -14.67
N ALA A 255 -16.51 -14.17 -14.85
CA ALA A 255 -15.39 -13.99 -13.93
C ALA A 255 -15.86 -13.60 -12.52
N VAL A 256 -16.85 -12.71 -12.41
CA VAL A 256 -17.41 -12.30 -11.11
C VAL A 256 -18.14 -13.46 -10.41
N GLU A 257 -18.82 -14.32 -11.16
CA GLU A 257 -19.50 -15.51 -10.61
C GLU A 257 -18.54 -16.53 -10.01
N LEU A 258 -17.29 -16.56 -10.46
CA LEU A 258 -16.23 -17.47 -9.97
C LEU A 258 -15.53 -16.96 -8.71
N LEU A 259 -15.82 -15.74 -8.26
CA LEU A 259 -15.15 -15.11 -7.12
C LEU A 259 -16.11 -14.92 -5.93
N PRO A 260 -15.58 -14.89 -4.68
CA PRO A 260 -16.38 -14.61 -3.48
C PRO A 260 -16.94 -13.18 -3.54
N LYS A 261 -18.27 -13.08 -3.64
CA LYS A 261 -19.00 -11.81 -3.87
C LYS A 261 -18.80 -10.82 -2.73
N GLU A 262 -18.71 -11.33 -1.50
CA GLU A 262 -18.53 -10.55 -0.28
C GLU A 262 -17.17 -9.86 -0.18
N LYS A 263 -16.16 -10.34 -0.93
CA LYS A 263 -14.81 -9.77 -1.00
C LYS A 263 -14.62 -8.84 -2.21
N PHE A 264 -15.56 -8.85 -3.14
CA PHE A 264 -15.46 -8.08 -4.37
C PHE A 264 -15.68 -6.58 -4.10
N LEU A 265 -14.63 -5.78 -4.27
CA LEU A 265 -14.67 -4.33 -4.03
C LEU A 265 -15.20 -3.57 -5.26
N GLY A 266 -14.85 -4.02 -6.46
CA GLY A 266 -15.29 -3.36 -7.69
C GLY A 266 -14.34 -3.54 -8.87
N PHE A 267 -14.61 -2.75 -9.91
CA PHE A 267 -13.89 -2.79 -11.17
C PHE A 267 -12.96 -1.59 -11.35
N VAL A 268 -11.85 -1.81 -12.03
CA VAL A 268 -10.97 -0.78 -12.59
C VAL A 268 -11.02 -0.90 -14.10
N PHE A 269 -11.55 0.12 -14.76
CA PHE A 269 -11.53 0.21 -16.22
C PHE A 269 -10.16 0.70 -16.68
N ASN A 270 -9.43 -0.17 -17.37
CA ASN A 270 -8.14 0.16 -17.94
C ASN A 270 -8.29 0.46 -19.44
N ASP A 271 -7.84 1.62 -19.86
CA ASP A 271 -7.86 2.04 -21.26
C ASP A 271 -6.46 1.90 -21.85
N ARG A 272 -6.30 0.99 -22.83
CA ARG A 272 -5.04 0.76 -23.54
C ARG A 272 -4.95 1.55 -24.85
N SER A 273 -5.95 2.37 -25.17
CA SER A 273 -5.91 3.18 -26.38
C SER A 273 -4.61 4.01 -26.42
N ARG A 274 -3.95 3.96 -27.58
CA ARG A 274 -2.79 4.79 -27.86
C ARG A 274 -3.35 6.17 -28.17
N GLU A 275 -3.18 7.11 -27.26
CA GLU A 275 -3.01 8.51 -27.65
C GLU A 275 -1.62 8.68 -28.26
#